data_AF-A0A183Q796-F1
#
_entry.id   AF-A0A183Q796-F1
#
_cell.length_a   1.000
_cell.length_b   1.000
_cell.length_c   1.000
_cell.angle_alpha   90.00
_cell.angle_beta   90.00
_cell.angle_gamma   90.00
#
_symmetry.space_group_name_H-M   'P 1'
#
loop_
_entity.id
_entity.type
_entity.pdbx_description
1 polymer ?
#
loop_
_entity_poly.entity_id
_entity_poly.type
_entity_poly.pdbx_seq_one_letter_code
_entity_poly.pdbx_strand_id
1 'polypeptide(L)'
;MIFRFTKSSYMYEITSHILHEVILCIGYLCVLNSDNQTSLQCGSSPNLLQRLLSLPFEYFSYCPLTDILYPTLIACCYKHSLNTSVLESELSPSILANYIEVSYITYIVVYFLLLLFVVLLSV
;
A
#
# COMPACT_ATOMS: atom_id res chain seq x y z
N MET A 1 36.67 9.15 5.92
CA MET A 1 35.83 7.93 5.97
C MET A 1 34.42 8.24 6.48
N ILE A 2 34.27 8.95 7.61
CA ILE A 2 32.99 9.33 8.23
C ILE A 2 32.04 10.11 7.28
N PHE A 3 32.52 11.09 6.52
CA PHE A 3 31.70 11.86 5.57
C PHE A 3 31.12 11.06 4.38
N ARG A 4 31.73 9.94 4.01
CA ARG A 4 31.19 9.06 2.95
C ARG A 4 30.05 8.19 3.47
N PHE A 5 30.09 7.80 4.74
CA PHE A 5 29.02 7.04 5.38
C PHE A 5 27.75 7.88 5.56
N THR A 6 27.86 9.12 6.02
CA THR A 6 26.68 10.00 6.22
C THR A 6 25.96 10.35 4.93
N LYS A 7 26.70 10.58 3.83
CA LYS A 7 26.11 10.81 2.50
C LYS A 7 25.36 9.57 1.99
N SER A 8 25.88 8.36 2.23
CA SER A 8 25.23 7.11 1.83
C SER A 8 23.93 6.87 2.60
N SER A 9 23.92 7.15 3.91
CA SER A 9 22.71 7.02 4.74
C SER A 9 21.61 7.99 4.34
N TYR A 10 21.96 9.25 4.07
CA TYR A 10 20.99 10.26 3.65
C TYR A 10 20.40 9.99 2.25
N MET A 11 21.22 9.50 1.31
CA MET A 11 20.72 9.10 -0.02
C MET A 11 19.77 7.89 0.06
N TYR A 12 20.01 6.96 0.99
CA TYR A 12 19.13 5.82 1.24
C TYR A 12 17.76 6.27 1.77
N GLU A 13 17.74 7.23 2.70
CA GLU A 13 16.52 7.80 3.25
C GLU A 13 15.68 8.49 2.16
N ILE A 14 16.29 9.37 1.35
CA ILE A 14 15.58 10.02 0.23
C ILE A 14 15.02 9.00 -0.76
N THR A 15 15.82 8.01 -1.13
CA THR A 15 15.39 6.96 -2.08
C THR A 15 14.20 6.19 -1.54
N SER A 16 14.19 5.89 -0.23
CA SER A 16 13.07 5.20 0.41
C SER A 16 11.80 6.07 0.38
N HIS A 17 11.91 7.36 0.72
CA HIS A 17 10.78 8.28 0.64
C HIS A 17 10.19 8.36 -0.77
N ILE A 18 11.03 8.49 -1.79
CA ILE A 18 10.55 8.53 -3.19
C ILE A 18 9.86 7.22 -3.56
N LEU A 19 10.38 6.07 -3.12
CA LEU A 19 9.76 4.79 -3.38
C LEU A 19 8.35 4.70 -2.75
N HIS A 20 8.17 5.16 -1.51
CA HIS A 20 6.85 5.23 -0.87
C HIS A 20 5.87 6.07 -1.69
N GLU A 21 6.29 7.27 -2.10
CA GLU A 21 5.46 8.18 -2.91
C GLU A 21 5.11 7.58 -4.28
N VAL A 22 6.04 6.86 -4.91
CA VAL A 22 5.79 6.17 -6.18
C VAL A 22 4.75 5.07 -6.00
N ILE A 23 4.83 4.28 -4.92
CA ILE A 23 3.84 3.22 -4.64
C ILE A 23 2.45 3.84 -4.45
N LEU A 24 2.33 4.89 -3.63
CA LEU A 24 1.07 5.61 -3.44
C LEU A 24 0.53 6.19 -4.75
N CYS A 25 1.38 6.79 -5.57
CA CYS A 25 1.00 7.35 -6.86
C CYS A 25 0.42 6.28 -7.79
N ILE A 26 1.01 5.08 -7.83
CA ILE A 26 0.45 3.94 -8.59
C ILE A 26 -0.95 3.59 -8.09
N GLY A 27 -1.14 3.53 -6.76
CA GLY A 27 -2.45 3.27 -6.15
C GLY A 27 -3.50 4.30 -6.58
N TYR A 28 -3.16 5.59 -6.50
CA TYR A 28 -4.05 6.68 -6.93
C TYR A 28 -4.39 6.63 -8.41
N LEU A 29 -3.43 6.27 -9.28
CA LEU A 29 -3.68 6.13 -10.71
C LEU A 29 -4.61 4.95 -11.02
N CYS A 30 -4.53 3.87 -10.24
CA CYS A 30 -5.32 2.65 -10.49
C CYS A 30 -6.72 2.68 -9.88
N VAL A 31 -6.94 3.51 -8.86
CA VAL A 31 -8.22 3.52 -8.14
C VAL A 31 -9.38 3.79 -9.10
N LEU A 32 -10.30 2.84 -9.19
CA LEU A 32 -11.49 2.89 -10.04
C LEU A 32 -11.22 3.18 -11.53
N ASN A 33 -10.02 2.84 -12.02
CA ASN A 33 -9.63 3.06 -13.41
C ASN A 33 -9.06 1.78 -14.04
N SER A 34 -9.89 1.07 -14.80
CA SER A 34 -9.52 -0.21 -15.43
C SER A 34 -8.41 -0.10 -16.46
N ASP A 35 -8.29 1.02 -17.16
CA ASP A 35 -7.28 1.22 -18.19
C ASP A 35 -5.90 1.38 -17.56
N ASN A 36 -5.82 2.12 -16.46
CA ASN A 36 -4.59 2.26 -15.67
C ASN A 36 -4.22 0.93 -14.98
N GLN A 37 -5.21 0.20 -14.45
CA GLN A 37 -4.99 -1.15 -13.90
C GLN A 37 -4.44 -2.12 -14.96
N THR A 38 -4.98 -2.08 -16.18
CA THR A 38 -4.50 -2.89 -17.32
C THR A 38 -3.08 -2.49 -17.69
N SER A 39 -2.77 -1.19 -17.68
CA SER A 39 -1.45 -0.65 -18.01
C SER A 39 -0.33 -1.16 -17.09
N LEU A 40 -0.65 -1.62 -15.88
CA LEU A 40 0.31 -2.27 -14.98
C LEU A 40 0.89 -3.57 -15.55
N GLN A 41 0.12 -4.24 -16.42
CA GLN A 41 0.52 -5.49 -17.08
C GLN A 41 1.35 -5.24 -18.35
N CYS A 42 1.44 -3.99 -18.81
CA CYS A 42 2.22 -3.66 -20.00
C CYS A 42 3.72 -3.84 -19.77
N GLY A 43 4.40 -4.39 -20.77
CA GLY A 43 5.86 -4.59 -20.75
C GLY A 43 6.27 -6.04 -20.50
N SER A 44 7.58 -6.27 -20.48
CA SER A 44 8.17 -7.58 -20.20
C SER A 44 8.11 -7.91 -18.71
N SER A 45 7.94 -9.19 -18.38
CA SER A 45 8.05 -9.68 -17.00
C SER A 45 9.45 -9.38 -16.41
N PRO A 46 9.56 -8.92 -15.15
CA PRO A 46 8.45 -8.61 -14.24
C PRO A 46 7.79 -7.27 -14.60
N ASN A 47 6.47 -7.28 -14.75
CA ASN A 47 5.66 -6.08 -14.96
C ASN A 47 5.49 -5.26 -13.67
N LEU A 48 4.82 -4.11 -13.73
CA LEU A 48 4.76 -3.20 -12.58
C LEU A 48 4.06 -3.83 -11.37
N LEU A 49 2.98 -4.59 -11.58
CA LEU A 49 2.30 -5.29 -10.48
C LEU A 49 3.21 -6.36 -9.85
N GLN A 50 3.91 -7.15 -10.66
CA GLN A 50 4.86 -8.14 -10.17
C GLN A 50 6.02 -7.50 -9.39
N ARG A 51 6.47 -6.31 -9.81
CA ARG A 51 7.50 -5.56 -9.08
C ARG A 51 7.03 -5.08 -7.71
N LEU A 52 5.77 -4.67 -7.59
CA LEU A 52 5.16 -4.33 -6.30
C LEU A 52 5.08 -5.56 -5.38
N LEU A 53 4.72 -6.71 -5.95
CA LEU A 53 4.67 -7.98 -5.22
C LEU A 53 6.07 -8.52 -4.84
N SER A 54 7.12 -8.08 -5.53
CA SER A 54 8.52 -8.43 -5.22
C SER A 54 9.25 -7.44 -4.30
N LEU A 55 8.55 -6.50 -3.68
CA LEU A 55 9.15 -5.55 -2.74
C LEU A 55 9.76 -6.28 -1.52
N PRO A 56 10.69 -5.63 -0.79
CA PRO A 56 11.24 -6.19 0.44
C PRO A 56 10.15 -6.58 1.45
N PHE A 57 10.39 -7.62 2.25
CA PHE A 57 9.42 -8.20 3.19
C PHE A 57 8.84 -7.17 4.19
N GLU A 58 9.58 -6.12 4.49
CA GLU A 58 9.15 -5.02 5.36
C GLU A 58 7.87 -4.36 4.84
N TYR A 59 7.67 -4.27 3.53
CA TYR A 59 6.43 -3.75 2.93
C TYR A 59 5.21 -4.62 3.17
N PHE A 60 5.41 -5.88 3.57
CA PHE A 60 4.35 -6.85 3.86
C PHE A 60 4.16 -7.11 5.36
N SER A 61 5.05 -6.59 6.21
CA SER A 61 5.08 -6.95 7.63
C SER A 61 5.17 -5.76 8.58
N TYR A 62 5.68 -4.62 8.14
CA TYR A 62 5.83 -3.42 8.97
C TYR A 62 4.67 -2.45 8.73
N CYS A 63 3.88 -2.18 9.78
CA CYS A 63 2.61 -1.45 9.71
C CYS A 63 2.66 -0.15 8.85
N PRO A 64 3.65 0.75 9.03
CA PRO A 64 3.73 1.96 8.21
C PRO A 64 3.93 1.71 6.70
N LEU A 65 4.57 0.60 6.32
CA LEU A 65 4.78 0.25 4.92
C LEU A 65 3.64 -0.58 4.34
N THR A 66 2.98 -1.41 5.17
CA THR A 66 1.75 -2.09 4.75
C THR A 66 0.62 -1.09 4.49
N ASP A 67 0.58 0.02 5.22
CA ASP A 67 -0.36 1.14 5.00
C ASP A 67 -0.10 1.91 3.69
N ILE A 68 1.05 1.67 3.05
CA ILE A 68 1.38 2.19 1.72
C ILE A 68 1.06 1.13 0.65
N LEU A 69 1.55 -0.09 0.85
CA LEU A 69 1.48 -1.14 -0.16
C LEU A 69 0.07 -1.73 -0.30
N TYR A 70 -0.61 -2.07 0.79
CA TYR A 70 -1.87 -2.82 0.72
C TYR A 70 -3.02 -2.04 0.09
N PRO A 71 -3.26 -0.75 0.43
CA PRO A 71 -4.21 0.07 -0.30
C PRO A 71 -3.90 0.15 -1.80
N THR A 72 -2.61 0.25 -2.15
CA THR A 72 -2.15 0.27 -3.53
C THR A 72 -2.48 -1.03 -4.26
N LEU A 73 -2.16 -2.19 -3.68
CA LEU A 73 -2.47 -3.50 -4.28
C LEU A 73 -3.98 -3.72 -4.44
N ILE A 74 -4.78 -3.28 -3.47
CA ILE A 74 -6.25 -3.31 -3.56
C ILE A 74 -6.73 -2.46 -4.74
N ALA A 75 -6.21 -1.24 -4.90
CA ALA A 75 -6.55 -0.37 -6.02
C ALA A 75 -6.17 -0.98 -7.37
N CYS A 76 -4.98 -1.58 -7.46
CA CYS A 76 -4.50 -2.27 -8.66
C CYS A 76 -5.38 -3.46 -9.06
N CYS A 77 -5.97 -4.17 -8.10
CA CYS A 77 -6.72 -5.40 -8.33
C CYS A 77 -8.25 -5.24 -8.30
N TYR A 78 -8.77 -4.08 -7.89
CA TYR A 78 -10.19 -3.87 -7.70
C TYR A 78 -10.99 -4.15 -8.98
N LYS A 79 -11.81 -5.21 -8.95
CA LYS A 79 -12.62 -5.72 -10.08
C LYS A 79 -11.80 -6.02 -11.35
N HIS A 80 -10.51 -6.32 -11.24
CA HIS A 80 -9.63 -6.60 -12.37
C HIS A 80 -9.08 -8.03 -12.30
N SER A 81 -9.79 -8.99 -12.90
CA SER A 81 -9.55 -10.43 -12.75
C SER A 81 -8.10 -10.87 -13.03
N LEU A 82 -7.46 -10.32 -14.06
CA LEU A 82 -6.07 -10.64 -14.38
C LEU A 82 -5.11 -10.19 -13.27
N ASN A 83 -5.32 -8.98 -12.73
CA ASN A 83 -4.46 -8.44 -11.67
C ASN A 83 -4.69 -9.21 -10.37
N THR A 84 -5.95 -9.54 -10.07
CA THR A 84 -6.31 -10.41 -8.95
C THR A 84 -5.64 -11.77 -9.05
N SER A 85 -5.62 -12.40 -10.25
CA SER A 85 -4.99 -13.71 -10.43
C SER A 85 -3.46 -13.68 -10.23
N VAL A 86 -2.80 -12.59 -10.65
CA VAL A 86 -1.35 -12.37 -10.43
C VAL A 86 -1.07 -12.11 -8.95
N LEU A 87 -1.94 -11.37 -8.26
CA LEU A 87 -1.80 -11.16 -6.82
C LEU A 87 -1.97 -12.48 -6.05
N GLU A 88 -2.97 -13.28 -6.39
CA GLU A 88 -3.27 -14.57 -5.77
C GLU A 88 -2.14 -15.60 -5.91
N SER A 89 -1.34 -15.52 -6.99
CA SER A 89 -0.20 -16.42 -7.17
C SER A 89 0.99 -16.09 -6.28
N GLU A 90 1.12 -14.83 -5.83
CA GLU A 90 2.28 -14.35 -5.07
C GLU A 90 1.94 -14.07 -3.59
N LEU A 91 0.70 -13.68 -3.29
CA LEU A 91 0.25 -13.22 -1.98
C LEU A 91 -1.12 -13.82 -1.63
N SER A 92 -1.25 -14.32 -0.40
CA SER A 92 -2.54 -14.82 0.10
C SER A 92 -3.59 -13.68 0.18
N PRO A 93 -4.77 -13.81 -0.46
CA PRO A 93 -5.83 -12.80 -0.42
C PRO A 93 -6.33 -12.50 0.99
N SER A 94 -6.21 -13.46 1.92
CA SER A 94 -6.60 -13.27 3.32
C SER A 94 -5.83 -12.14 4.00
N ILE A 95 -4.60 -11.84 3.56
CA ILE A 95 -3.79 -10.76 4.12
C ILE A 95 -4.45 -9.41 3.83
N LEU A 96 -4.90 -9.19 2.58
CA LEU A 96 -5.61 -7.96 2.20
C LEU A 96 -7.01 -7.90 2.83
N ALA A 97 -7.71 -9.03 2.93
CA ALA A 97 -9.01 -9.08 3.60
C ALA A 97 -8.88 -8.67 5.08
N ASN A 98 -7.92 -9.25 5.80
CA ASN A 98 -7.64 -8.90 7.19
C ASN A 98 -7.24 -7.42 7.33
N TYR A 99 -6.43 -6.91 6.41
CA TYR A 99 -6.04 -5.50 6.41
C TYR A 99 -7.26 -4.55 6.30
N ILE A 100 -8.19 -4.85 5.38
CA ILE A 100 -9.42 -4.06 5.20
C ILE A 100 -10.28 -4.13 6.46
N GLU A 101 -10.44 -5.33 7.04
CA GLU A 101 -11.23 -5.55 8.24
C GLU A 101 -10.70 -4.74 9.43
N VAL A 102 -9.39 -4.84 9.71
CA VAL A 102 -8.76 -4.07 10.79
C VAL A 102 -8.88 -2.57 10.54
N SER A 103 -8.60 -2.10 9.32
CA SER A 103 -8.69 -0.68 8.97
C SER A 103 -10.09 -0.12 9.22
N TYR A 104 -11.13 -0.83 8.77
CA TYR A 104 -12.52 -0.43 8.95
C TYR A 104 -12.92 -0.38 10.43
N ILE A 105 -12.51 -1.38 11.22
CA ILE A 105 -12.73 -1.40 12.67
C ILE A 105 -12.06 -0.21 13.33
N THR A 106 -10.81 0.11 12.99
CA THR A 106 -10.10 1.28 13.52
C THR A 106 -10.86 2.57 13.24
N TYR A 107 -11.32 2.80 12.01
CA TYR A 107 -12.13 3.98 11.69
C TYR A 107 -13.39 4.05 12.56
N ILE A 108 -14.16 2.96 12.66
CA ILE A 108 -15.37 2.92 13.48
C ILE A 108 -15.07 3.25 14.94
N VAL A 109 -14.03 2.65 15.52
CA VAL A 109 -13.67 2.88 16.93
C VAL A 109 -13.29 4.35 17.14
N VAL A 110 -12.50 4.94 16.23
CA VAL A 110 -12.13 6.36 16.31
C VAL A 110 -13.36 7.25 16.22
N TYR A 111 -14.27 7.00 15.26
CA TYR A 111 -15.52 7.76 15.14
C TYR A 111 -16.39 7.62 16.39
N PHE A 112 -16.48 6.43 16.97
CA PHE A 112 -17.25 6.19 18.20
C PHE A 112 -16.65 6.91 19.41
N LEU A 113 -15.33 6.86 19.59
CA LEU A 113 -14.64 7.60 20.66
C LEU A 113 -14.78 9.11 20.50
N LEU A 114 -14.69 9.62 19.27
CA LEU A 114 -14.91 11.03 18.97
C LEU A 114 -16.35 11.44 19.34
N LEU A 115 -17.34 10.62 18.99
CA LEU A 115 -18.74 10.85 19.33
C LEU A 115 -18.95 10.88 20.86
N LEU A 116 -18.40 9.90 21.59
CA LEU A 116 -18.45 9.86 23.05
C LEU A 116 -17.82 11.10 23.68
N PHE A 117 -16.67 11.54 23.17
CA PHE A 117 -15.99 12.75 23.64
C PHE A 117 -16.84 14.00 23.44
N VAL A 118 -17.46 14.16 22.26
CA VAL A 118 -18.38 15.28 21.98
C VAL A 118 -19.58 15.27 22.92
N VAL A 119 -20.18 14.10 23.16
CA VAL A 119 -21.32 13.96 24.09
C VAL A 119 -20.92 14.30 25.53
N LEU A 120 -19.75 13.84 25.99
CA LEU A 120 -19.26 14.14 27.34
C LEU A 120 -18.94 15.63 27.55
N LEU A 121 -18.51 16.35 26.51
CA LEU A 121 -18.28 17.79 26.58
C LEU A 121 -19.55 18.64 26.50
N SER A 122 -20.68 18.05 26.12
CA SER A 122 -21.96 18.74 25.97
C SER A 122 -22.94 18.53 27.14
N VAL A 123 -22.48 17.90 28.23
CA VAL A 123 -23.18 17.70 29.51
C VAL A 123 -22.44 18.46 30.61
#